data_AF-A0A840ZL71-F1
#
_entry.id   AF-A0A840ZL71-F1
#
_cell.length_a   1.000
_cell.length_b   1.000
_cell.length_c   1.000
_cell.angle_alpha   90.00
_cell.angle_beta   90.00
_cell.angle_gamma   90.00
#
_symmetry.space_group_name_H-M   'P 1'
#
loop_
_entity.id
_entity.type
_entity.pdbx_description
1 polymer ?
#
loop_
_entity_poly.entity_id
_entity_poly.type
_entity_poly.pdbx_seq_one_letter_code
_entity_poly.pdbx_strand_id
1 'polypeptide(L)'
;MHSRYTRTLSDLPVAGRRVVITVSVRRFRCIEPKCRTKVFAERLEPDLATAYARRTGRLETLVHHLGLALGGRPAESFARRLMVPASRDTMLRTVRRRAQRPTEPLNVIGIDDWAFRRGHRYGTLICDLERRRVVALLPDRESGTVEAWLSAHPEIAVLARDRGGGYGEAATRALPMATQVADRWHLMENASATFLDAVRKSMAAIRVAVGAATIDPDRLTCAERLQYEGYRRRMATAEAILTLSRQGLPIRQIVRTTGLRSADGVSGR
;
A
#
# COMPACT_ATOMS: atom_id res chain seq x y z
N MET A 1 -30.49 1.81 46.25
CA MET A 1 -29.94 0.69 45.43
C MET A 1 -30.97 -0.43 45.45
N HIS A 2 -31.37 -1.00 44.30
CA HIS A 2 -32.54 -1.90 44.23
C HIS A 2 -32.17 -3.37 44.07
N SER A 3 -31.10 -3.68 43.34
CA SER A 3 -30.54 -5.03 43.27
C SER A 3 -29.10 -4.98 42.75
N ARG A 4 -28.45 -6.14 42.64
CA ARG A 4 -27.16 -6.32 41.97
C ARG A 4 -27.26 -7.39 40.89
N TYR A 5 -26.35 -7.38 39.93
CA TYR A 5 -26.13 -8.48 39.01
C TYR A 5 -24.64 -8.67 38.77
N THR A 6 -24.24 -9.87 38.39
CA THR A 6 -22.83 -10.21 38.19
C THR A 6 -22.48 -10.10 36.71
N ARG A 7 -21.35 -9.45 36.42
CA ARG A 7 -20.71 -9.45 35.10
C ARG A 7 -19.43 -10.27 35.16
N THR A 8 -19.19 -11.01 34.10
CA THR A 8 -17.98 -11.80 33.90
C THR A 8 -17.21 -11.20 32.73
N LEU A 9 -15.98 -10.77 32.97
CA LEU A 9 -15.12 -10.09 32.00
C LEU A 9 -13.86 -10.90 31.78
N SER A 10 -13.55 -11.26 30.53
CA SER A 10 -12.24 -11.80 30.19
C SER A 10 -11.18 -10.72 30.30
N ASP A 11 -10.00 -11.10 30.76
CA ASP A 11 -8.90 -10.18 30.98
C ASP A 11 -7.57 -10.74 30.43
N LEU A 12 -6.51 -9.94 30.48
CA LEU A 12 -5.18 -10.37 30.07
C LEU A 12 -4.73 -11.60 30.87
N PRO A 13 -4.08 -12.58 30.22
CA PRO A 13 -3.59 -13.76 30.91
C PRO A 13 -2.49 -13.38 31.90
N VAL A 14 -2.39 -14.17 32.97
CA VAL A 14 -1.35 -14.03 34.00
C VAL A 14 -0.68 -15.39 34.17
N ALA A 15 0.65 -15.42 34.12
CA ALA A 15 1.46 -16.62 34.32
C ALA A 15 0.99 -17.85 33.51
N GLY A 16 0.70 -17.66 32.22
CA GLY A 16 0.27 -18.77 31.36
C GLY A 16 -1.18 -19.23 31.57
N ARG A 17 -2.02 -18.44 32.27
CA ARG A 17 -3.41 -18.79 32.57
C ARG A 17 -4.37 -17.69 32.13
N ARG A 18 -5.54 -18.12 31.62
CA ARG A 18 -6.63 -17.20 31.31
C ARG A 18 -7.18 -16.60 32.61
N VAL A 19 -7.42 -15.29 32.59
CA VAL A 19 -7.98 -14.55 33.72
C VAL A 19 -9.39 -14.08 33.39
N VAL A 20 -10.26 -14.18 34.39
CA VAL A 20 -11.63 -13.70 34.33
C VAL A 20 -11.90 -12.86 35.56
N ILE A 21 -12.40 -11.65 35.37
CA ILE A 21 -12.81 -10.75 36.45
C ILE A 21 -14.33 -10.84 36.61
N THR A 22 -14.77 -11.14 37.82
CA THR A 22 -16.19 -11.15 38.21
C THR A 22 -16.51 -9.86 38.96
N VAL A 23 -17.38 -9.03 38.40
CA VAL A 23 -17.77 -7.73 38.97
C VAL A 23 -19.23 -7.77 39.37
N SER A 24 -19.52 -7.43 40.64
CA SER A 24 -20.89 -7.19 41.08
C SER A 24 -21.29 -5.76 40.75
N VAL A 25 -22.32 -5.60 39.92
CA VAL A 25 -22.79 -4.30 39.44
C VAL A 25 -24.14 -3.96 40.05
N ARG A 26 -24.23 -2.78 40.66
CA ARG A 26 -25.46 -2.22 41.24
C ARG A 26 -26.44 -1.86 40.14
N ARG A 27 -27.70 -2.27 40.32
CA ARG A 27 -28.84 -1.95 39.49
C ARG A 27 -29.77 -0.99 40.26
N PHE A 28 -30.15 0.08 39.59
CA PHE A 28 -31.03 1.12 40.07
C PHE A 28 -32.32 1.12 39.28
N ARG A 29 -33.39 1.60 39.90
CA ARG A 29 -34.68 1.83 39.27
C ARG A 29 -35.02 3.31 39.44
N CYS A 30 -35.49 3.93 38.36
CA CYS A 30 -35.98 5.30 38.42
C CYS A 30 -37.40 5.28 38.99
N ILE A 31 -37.65 6.09 40.01
CA ILE A 31 -38.95 6.20 40.66
C ILE A 31 -39.90 7.17 39.95
N GLU A 32 -39.38 8.04 39.08
CA GLU A 32 -40.16 9.03 38.35
C GLU A 32 -41.12 8.34 37.34
N PRO A 33 -42.45 8.50 37.49
CA PRO A 33 -43.45 7.87 36.63
C PRO A 33 -43.25 8.20 35.15
N LYS A 34 -42.87 9.43 34.80
CA LYS A 34 -42.68 9.86 33.40
C LYS A 34 -41.30 9.52 32.82
N CYS A 35 -40.40 8.93 33.59
CA CYS A 35 -39.06 8.60 33.11
C CYS A 35 -39.07 7.42 32.14
N ARG A 36 -38.53 7.62 30.93
CA ARG A 36 -38.40 6.58 29.88
C ARG A 36 -37.43 5.45 30.28
N THR A 37 -36.40 5.73 31.07
CA THR A 37 -35.42 4.74 31.50
C THR A 37 -35.70 4.29 32.93
N LYS A 38 -36.48 3.22 33.09
CA LYS A 38 -36.89 2.69 34.40
C LYS A 38 -35.81 1.93 35.14
N VAL A 39 -34.82 1.36 34.43
CA VAL A 39 -33.75 0.56 35.03
C VAL A 39 -32.41 0.97 34.43
N PHE A 40 -31.42 1.21 35.28
CA PHE A 40 -30.05 1.49 34.87
C PHE A 40 -29.05 0.84 35.84
N ALA A 41 -27.82 0.67 35.40
CA ALA A 41 -26.74 0.07 36.18
C ALA A 41 -25.64 1.10 36.47
N GLU A 42 -24.88 0.91 37.54
CA GLU A 42 -23.66 1.71 37.74
C GLU A 42 -22.71 1.56 36.56
N ARG A 43 -22.06 2.65 36.18
CA ARG A 43 -21.04 2.65 35.15
C ARG A 43 -19.72 2.25 35.81
N LEU A 44 -19.09 1.23 35.23
CA LEU A 44 -17.71 0.90 35.58
C LEU A 44 -16.77 1.87 34.86
N GLU A 45 -15.59 2.08 35.42
CA GLU A 45 -14.53 2.84 34.76
C GLU A 45 -14.27 2.27 33.34
N PRO A 46 -14.06 3.13 32.32
CA PRO A 46 -13.85 2.68 30.94
C PRO A 46 -12.72 1.67 30.79
N ASP A 47 -11.65 1.84 31.57
CA ASP A 47 -10.51 0.93 31.61
C ASP A 47 -10.87 -0.46 32.15
N LEU A 48 -11.86 -0.52 33.06
CA LEU A 48 -12.39 -1.78 33.56
C LEU A 48 -13.35 -2.39 32.54
N ALA A 49 -14.46 -1.75 32.20
CA ALA A 49 -15.36 -2.23 31.14
C ALA A 49 -16.48 -1.24 30.80
N THR A 50 -16.66 -0.95 29.50
CA THR A 50 -17.85 -0.23 29.01
C THR A 50 -19.13 -1.07 29.16
N ALA A 51 -20.30 -0.44 28.94
CA ALA A 51 -21.58 -1.14 28.97
C ALA A 51 -21.59 -2.32 27.98
N TYR A 52 -22.18 -3.44 28.42
CA TYR A 52 -22.29 -4.70 27.67
C TYR A 52 -20.96 -5.36 27.26
N ALA A 53 -19.80 -4.77 27.58
CA ALA A 53 -18.51 -5.37 27.29
C ALA A 53 -18.35 -6.70 28.03
N ARG A 54 -17.72 -7.66 27.36
CA ARG A 54 -17.35 -8.98 27.89
C ARG A 54 -15.85 -9.13 28.11
N ARG A 55 -15.09 -8.06 27.87
CA ARG A 55 -13.64 -7.97 28.03
C ARG A 55 -13.31 -6.71 28.81
N THR A 56 -12.18 -6.73 29.51
CA THR A 56 -11.64 -5.52 30.12
C THR A 56 -11.23 -4.50 29.06
N GLY A 57 -11.19 -3.21 29.42
CA GLY A 57 -10.74 -2.14 28.52
C GLY A 57 -9.32 -2.38 28.02
N ARG A 58 -8.42 -2.83 28.90
CA ARG A 58 -7.05 -3.22 28.56
C ARG A 58 -6.98 -4.40 27.58
N LEU A 59 -7.78 -5.44 27.78
CA LEU A 59 -7.83 -6.58 26.85
C LEU A 59 -8.39 -6.16 25.49
N GLU A 60 -9.42 -5.31 25.48
CA GLU A 60 -9.98 -4.72 24.27
C GLU A 60 -8.93 -3.94 23.47
N THR A 61 -8.06 -3.21 24.17
CA THR A 61 -6.96 -2.47 23.56
C THR A 61 -5.90 -3.39 22.94
N LEU A 62 -5.54 -4.48 23.61
CA LEU A 62 -4.64 -5.48 23.02
C LEU A 62 -5.26 -6.10 21.75
N VAL A 63 -6.53 -6.50 21.80
CA VAL A 63 -7.26 -7.04 20.65
C VAL A 63 -7.27 -6.05 19.48
N HIS A 64 -7.46 -4.75 19.75
CA HIS A 64 -7.37 -3.71 18.73
C HIS A 64 -6.00 -3.65 18.05
N HIS A 65 -4.91 -3.59 18.83
CA HIS A 65 -3.56 -3.49 18.27
C HIS A 65 -3.15 -4.76 17.51
N LEU A 66 -3.53 -5.94 18.00
CA LEU A 66 -3.35 -7.19 17.27
C LEU A 66 -4.09 -7.17 15.92
N GLY A 67 -5.34 -6.71 15.93
CA GLY A 67 -6.12 -6.56 14.70
C GLY A 67 -5.54 -5.53 13.73
N LEU A 68 -4.99 -4.42 14.23
CA LEU A 68 -4.39 -3.38 13.42
C LEU A 68 -3.09 -3.85 12.75
N ALA A 69 -2.22 -4.53 13.50
CA ALA A 69 -0.91 -4.97 13.02
C ALA A 69 -0.99 -6.21 12.12
N LEU A 70 -1.83 -7.19 12.48
CA LEU A 70 -1.86 -8.50 11.84
C LEU A 70 -3.12 -8.75 10.99
N GLY A 71 -4.10 -7.85 11.05
CA GLY A 71 -5.37 -7.99 10.35
C GLY A 71 -6.31 -9.01 11.00
N GLY A 72 -6.97 -9.83 10.19
CA GLY A 72 -8.04 -10.72 10.65
C GLY A 72 -7.54 -12.09 11.15
N ARG A 73 -7.31 -13.03 10.22
CA ARG A 73 -6.96 -14.42 10.54
C ARG A 73 -5.58 -14.58 11.20
N PRO A 74 -4.53 -13.85 10.77
CA PRO A 74 -3.23 -13.93 11.44
C PRO A 74 -3.31 -13.44 12.89
N ALA A 75 -4.03 -12.33 13.14
CA ALA A 75 -4.28 -11.83 14.49
C ALA A 75 -5.02 -12.85 15.36
N GLU A 76 -6.08 -13.48 14.84
CA GLU A 76 -6.81 -14.53 15.55
C GLU A 76 -5.90 -15.70 15.93
N SER A 77 -5.11 -16.22 14.97
CA SER A 77 -4.18 -17.32 15.21
C SER A 77 -3.16 -16.98 16.29
N PHE A 78 -2.59 -15.78 16.21
CA PHE A 78 -1.62 -15.30 17.18
C PHE A 78 -2.25 -15.06 18.56
N ALA A 79 -3.45 -14.49 18.62
CA ALA A 79 -4.16 -14.23 19.86
C ALA A 79 -4.52 -15.52 20.62
N ARG A 80 -4.78 -16.64 19.91
CA ARG A 80 -4.92 -17.96 20.55
C ARG A 80 -3.65 -18.38 21.28
N ARG A 81 -2.47 -18.16 20.68
CA ARG A 81 -1.16 -18.44 21.31
C ARG A 81 -0.90 -17.55 22.53
N LEU A 82 -1.43 -16.34 22.51
CA LEU A 82 -1.42 -15.42 23.65
C LEU A 82 -2.56 -15.68 24.66
N MET A 83 -3.34 -16.75 24.52
CA MET A 83 -4.50 -17.06 25.38
C MET A 83 -5.58 -15.95 25.44
N VAL A 84 -5.64 -15.09 24.43
CA VAL A 84 -6.64 -14.03 24.25
C VAL A 84 -7.54 -14.42 23.07
N PRO A 85 -8.47 -15.38 23.22
CA PRO A 85 -9.27 -15.85 22.09
C PRO A 85 -10.20 -14.73 21.61
N ALA A 86 -9.93 -14.22 20.40
CA ALA A 86 -10.81 -13.32 19.67
C ALA A 86 -10.85 -13.75 18.20
N SER A 87 -12.06 -13.86 17.64
CA SER A 87 -12.23 -14.25 16.23
C SER A 87 -11.72 -13.17 15.28
N ARG A 88 -11.38 -13.56 14.04
CA ARG A 88 -11.12 -12.65 12.92
C ARG A 88 -12.12 -11.48 12.87
N ASP A 89 -13.41 -11.77 12.95
CA ASP A 89 -14.44 -10.74 12.84
C ASP A 89 -14.44 -9.80 14.04
N THR A 90 -14.09 -10.31 15.23
CA THR A 90 -13.91 -9.49 16.42
C THR A 90 -12.70 -8.56 16.28
N MET A 91 -11.58 -9.04 15.73
CA MET A 91 -10.41 -8.21 15.43
C MET A 91 -10.79 -7.06 14.50
N LEU A 92 -11.38 -7.38 13.35
CA LEU A 92 -11.76 -6.38 12.34
C LEU A 92 -12.81 -5.39 12.86
N ARG A 93 -13.80 -5.88 13.62
CA ARG A 93 -14.81 -5.00 14.26
C ARG A 93 -14.18 -4.05 15.27
N THR A 94 -13.20 -4.51 16.04
CA THR A 94 -12.52 -3.68 17.04
C THR A 94 -11.66 -2.61 16.39
N VAL A 95 -10.95 -2.93 15.30
CA VAL A 95 -10.24 -1.95 14.48
C VAL A 95 -11.21 -0.91 13.91
N ARG A 96 -12.29 -1.35 13.26
CA ARG A 96 -13.29 -0.45 12.67
C ARG A 96 -13.97 0.45 13.69
N ARG A 97 -14.28 -0.04 14.90
CA ARG A 97 -14.93 0.77 15.95
C ARG A 97 -14.05 1.94 16.40
N ARG A 98 -12.73 1.78 16.35
CA ARG A 98 -11.78 2.83 16.75
C ARG A 98 -11.28 3.67 15.57
N ALA A 99 -11.61 3.29 14.34
CA ALA A 99 -11.33 4.11 13.18
C ALA A 99 -12.17 5.38 13.26
N GLN A 100 -11.50 6.50 13.48
CA GLN A 100 -12.13 7.83 13.45
C GLN A 100 -11.98 8.39 12.05
N ARG A 101 -13.05 8.98 11.54
CA ARG A 101 -12.95 9.81 10.33
C ARG A 101 -12.35 11.15 10.75
N PRO A 102 -11.28 11.61 10.08
CA PRO A 102 -10.85 12.99 10.18
C PRO A 102 -12.04 13.94 9.96
N THR A 103 -12.16 14.97 10.80
CA THR A 103 -13.21 16.00 10.71
C THR A 103 -12.64 17.41 10.67
N GLU A 104 -11.33 17.52 10.86
CA GLU A 104 -10.60 18.77 10.82
C GLU A 104 -10.52 19.28 9.37
N PRO A 105 -10.58 20.61 9.17
CA PRO A 105 -10.48 21.21 7.85
C PRO A 105 -9.13 20.86 7.19
N LEU A 106 -9.17 20.64 5.87
CA LEU A 106 -8.04 20.18 5.09
C LEU A 106 -7.42 21.36 4.33
N ASN A 107 -6.24 21.81 4.74
CA ASN A 107 -5.56 22.94 4.08
C ASN A 107 -4.57 22.49 3.00
N VAL A 108 -3.72 21.51 3.32
CA VAL A 108 -2.72 20.95 2.39
C VAL A 108 -2.95 19.44 2.24
N ILE A 109 -3.27 19.00 1.03
CA ILE A 109 -3.53 17.58 0.74
C ILE A 109 -2.58 17.02 -0.32
N GLY A 110 -2.43 15.70 -0.29
CA GLY A 110 -1.75 14.90 -1.30
C GLY A 110 -2.73 13.92 -1.92
N ILE A 111 -2.70 13.78 -3.24
CA ILE A 111 -3.52 12.83 -4.01
C ILE A 111 -2.60 11.88 -4.78
N ASP A 112 -2.88 10.59 -4.68
CA ASP A 112 -2.13 9.54 -5.37
C ASP A 112 -3.00 8.31 -5.67
N ASP A 113 -2.53 7.42 -6.53
CA ASP A 113 -3.18 6.16 -6.86
C ASP A 113 -3.06 5.14 -5.70
N TRP A 114 -4.19 4.51 -5.35
CA TRP A 114 -4.24 3.40 -4.41
C TRP A 114 -4.58 2.08 -5.09
N ALA A 115 -3.69 1.10 -4.99
CA ALA A 115 -3.97 -0.25 -5.45
C ALA A 115 -4.71 -1.08 -4.39
N PHE A 116 -6.04 -1.22 -4.47
CA PHE A 116 -6.79 -2.17 -3.63
C PHE A 116 -6.35 -3.61 -3.86
N ARG A 117 -6.08 -3.93 -5.12
CA ARG A 117 -5.46 -5.19 -5.56
C ARG A 117 -4.56 -4.84 -6.73
N ARG A 118 -3.25 -4.90 -6.49
CA ARG A 118 -2.21 -4.55 -7.47
C ARG A 118 -2.49 -5.21 -8.82
N GLY A 119 -2.54 -4.41 -9.89
CA GLY A 119 -2.82 -4.86 -11.25
C GLY A 119 -4.30 -5.08 -11.61
N HIS A 120 -5.24 -4.88 -10.69
CA HIS A 120 -6.67 -5.14 -10.94
C HIS A 120 -7.57 -3.96 -10.65
N ARG A 121 -7.48 -3.40 -9.43
CA ARG A 121 -8.38 -2.35 -8.98
C ARG A 121 -7.61 -1.26 -8.28
N TYR A 122 -7.77 -0.05 -8.82
CA TYR A 122 -7.16 1.17 -8.33
C TYR A 122 -8.26 2.12 -7.86
N GLY A 123 -7.94 2.89 -6.83
CA GLY A 123 -8.70 4.01 -6.33
C GLY A 123 -7.79 5.21 -6.16
N THR A 124 -8.31 6.25 -5.51
CA THR A 124 -7.54 7.47 -5.21
C THR A 124 -7.33 7.57 -3.70
N LEU A 125 -6.07 7.65 -3.26
CA LEU A 125 -5.70 7.97 -1.88
C LEU A 125 -5.65 9.47 -1.70
N ILE A 126 -6.25 9.97 -0.62
CA ILE A 126 -6.15 11.37 -0.22
C ILE A 126 -5.55 11.44 1.18
N CYS A 127 -4.47 12.20 1.31
CA CYS A 127 -3.72 12.39 2.53
C CYS A 127 -3.73 13.86 2.95
N ASP A 128 -3.98 14.12 4.22
CA ASP A 128 -3.65 15.40 4.86
C ASP A 128 -2.13 15.43 5.07
N LEU A 129 -1.45 16.34 4.38
CA LEU A 129 0.00 16.43 4.39
C LEU A 129 0.55 17.16 5.62
N GLU A 130 -0.25 18.02 6.25
CA GLU A 130 0.13 18.70 7.48
C GLU A 130 0.19 17.69 8.63
N ARG A 131 -0.85 16.85 8.73
CA ARG A 131 -1.00 15.85 9.80
C ARG A 131 -0.47 14.46 9.43
N ARG A 132 0.00 14.29 8.20
CA ARG A 132 0.58 13.05 7.66
C ARG A 132 -0.35 11.83 7.84
N ARG A 133 -1.63 12.00 7.51
CA ARG A 133 -2.65 10.96 7.70
C ARG A 133 -3.52 10.81 6.47
N VAL A 134 -3.96 9.59 6.22
CA VAL A 134 -4.98 9.30 5.21
C VAL A 134 -6.31 9.85 5.67
N VAL A 135 -6.97 10.62 4.82
CA VAL A 135 -8.29 11.22 5.10
C VAL A 135 -9.40 10.59 4.30
N ALA A 136 -9.11 10.16 3.08
CA ALA A 136 -10.08 9.48 2.24
C ALA A 136 -9.41 8.44 1.34
N LEU A 137 -10.21 7.45 0.98
CA LEU A 137 -9.88 6.45 -0.02
C LEU A 137 -11.07 6.34 -0.97
N LEU A 138 -10.93 6.91 -2.16
CA LEU A 138 -11.98 6.92 -3.17
C LEU A 138 -12.04 5.56 -3.89
N PRO A 139 -13.22 5.15 -4.36
CA PRO A 139 -13.43 3.81 -4.93
C PRO A 139 -12.70 3.57 -6.26
N ASP A 140 -12.39 4.65 -6.98
CA ASP A 140 -11.82 4.63 -8.33
C ASP A 140 -10.84 5.82 -8.54
N ARG A 141 -10.34 5.93 -9.77
CA ARG A 141 -9.42 6.98 -10.25
C ARG A 141 -10.09 7.95 -11.24
N GLU A 142 -11.42 7.95 -11.29
CA GLU A 142 -12.13 8.73 -12.29
C GLU A 142 -12.08 10.21 -11.91
N SER A 143 -11.77 11.06 -12.90
CA SER A 143 -11.67 12.51 -12.67
C SER A 143 -12.94 13.09 -12.06
N GLY A 144 -14.12 12.58 -12.43
CA GLY A 144 -15.40 13.01 -11.86
C GLY A 144 -15.55 12.69 -10.37
N THR A 145 -15.12 11.51 -9.93
CA THR A 145 -15.15 11.12 -8.51
C THR A 145 -14.24 12.01 -7.67
N VAL A 146 -13.04 12.30 -8.18
CA VAL A 146 -12.08 13.19 -7.51
C VAL A 146 -12.58 14.62 -7.47
N GLU A 147 -13.09 15.12 -8.60
CA GLU A 147 -13.65 16.47 -8.71
C GLU A 147 -14.81 16.69 -7.74
N ALA A 148 -15.74 15.73 -7.66
CA ALA A 148 -16.86 15.79 -6.70
C ALA A 148 -16.37 15.82 -5.25
N TRP A 149 -15.35 15.03 -4.90
CA TRP A 149 -14.80 15.03 -3.55
C TRP A 149 -14.08 16.34 -3.21
N LEU A 150 -13.28 16.87 -4.15
CA LEU A 150 -12.56 18.13 -3.97
C LEU A 150 -13.51 19.32 -3.87
N SER A 151 -14.60 19.32 -4.65
CA SER A 151 -15.61 20.38 -4.63
C SER A 151 -16.34 20.46 -3.28
N ALA A 152 -16.39 19.36 -2.53
CA ALA A 152 -16.93 19.32 -1.17
C ALA A 152 -15.97 19.87 -0.09
N HIS A 153 -14.72 20.19 -0.45
CA HIS A 153 -13.69 20.69 0.45
C HIS A 153 -13.04 21.98 -0.10
N PRO A 154 -13.81 23.08 -0.24
CA PRO A 154 -13.31 24.34 -0.81
C PRO A 154 -12.22 25.01 0.04
N GLU A 155 -12.02 24.59 1.29
CA GLU A 155 -10.98 25.10 2.18
C GLU A 155 -9.55 24.68 1.81
N ILE A 156 -9.39 23.72 0.89
CA ILE A 156 -8.09 23.23 0.44
C ILE A 156 -7.36 24.32 -0.34
N ALA A 157 -6.24 24.79 0.19
CA ALA A 157 -5.41 25.81 -0.44
C ALA A 157 -4.27 25.22 -1.29
N VAL A 158 -3.77 24.02 -0.94
CA VAL A 158 -2.64 23.38 -1.62
C VAL A 158 -2.91 21.91 -1.88
N LEU A 159 -2.69 21.49 -3.13
CA LEU A 159 -2.89 20.11 -3.59
C LEU A 159 -1.59 19.60 -4.21
N ALA A 160 -0.93 18.68 -3.53
CA ALA A 160 0.19 17.93 -4.09
C ALA A 160 -0.34 16.72 -4.85
N ARG A 161 0.16 16.50 -6.06
CA ARG A 161 -0.22 15.36 -6.90
C ARG A 161 0.93 14.86 -7.75
N ASP A 162 0.76 13.68 -8.29
CA ASP A 162 1.57 13.19 -9.40
C ASP A 162 1.47 14.12 -10.63
N ARG A 163 2.22 13.83 -11.70
CA ARG A 163 2.17 14.60 -12.96
C ARG A 163 1.13 14.07 -13.96
N GLY A 164 0.26 13.14 -13.57
CA GLY A 164 -0.81 12.60 -14.40
C GLY A 164 -1.83 13.67 -14.79
N GLY A 165 -2.38 13.60 -16.01
CA GLY A 165 -3.33 14.60 -16.51
C GLY A 165 -4.66 14.61 -15.74
N GLY A 166 -5.19 13.44 -15.40
CA GLY A 166 -6.53 13.28 -14.83
C GLY A 166 -6.75 14.04 -13.53
N TYR A 167 -5.83 13.93 -12.57
CA TYR A 167 -5.93 14.64 -11.29
C TYR A 167 -5.74 16.16 -11.43
N GLY A 168 -4.85 16.60 -12.33
CA GLY A 168 -4.62 18.02 -12.57
C GLY A 168 -5.85 18.74 -13.13
N GLU A 169 -6.54 18.11 -14.10
CA GLU A 169 -7.77 18.66 -14.65
C GLU A 169 -8.91 18.70 -13.62
N ALA A 170 -9.10 17.60 -12.87
CA ALA A 170 -10.10 17.54 -11.79
C ALA A 170 -9.86 18.59 -10.71
N ALA A 171 -8.60 18.76 -10.28
CA ALA A 171 -8.21 19.77 -9.30
C ALA A 171 -8.46 21.19 -9.81
N THR A 172 -8.14 21.46 -11.09
CA THR A 172 -8.35 22.79 -11.69
C THR A 172 -9.83 23.17 -11.75
N ARG A 173 -10.71 22.21 -12.04
CA ARG A 173 -12.16 22.44 -12.08
C ARG A 173 -12.77 22.58 -10.67
N ALA A 174 -12.39 21.71 -9.73
CA ALA A 174 -12.95 21.70 -8.39
C ALA A 174 -12.42 22.82 -7.49
N LEU A 175 -11.14 23.14 -7.60
CA LEU A 175 -10.41 24.06 -6.71
C LEU A 175 -9.55 25.04 -7.54
N PRO A 176 -10.17 25.97 -8.29
CA PRO A 176 -9.45 26.85 -9.21
C PRO A 176 -8.43 27.78 -8.53
N MET A 177 -8.63 28.08 -7.25
CA MET A 177 -7.73 28.93 -6.45
C MET A 177 -6.65 28.13 -5.70
N ALA A 178 -6.71 26.81 -5.69
CA ALA A 178 -5.74 25.99 -4.98
C ALA A 178 -4.42 25.92 -5.76
N THR A 179 -3.31 26.02 -5.03
CA THR A 179 -1.98 25.84 -5.61
C THR A 179 -1.72 24.35 -5.84
N GLN A 180 -1.56 23.96 -7.10
CA GLN A 180 -1.16 22.60 -7.45
C GLN A 180 0.37 22.46 -7.40
N VAL A 181 0.84 21.50 -6.63
CA VAL A 181 2.26 21.21 -6.44
C VAL A 181 2.58 19.83 -7.01
N ALA A 182 3.64 19.73 -7.81
CA ALA A 182 4.12 18.44 -8.27
C ALA A 182 4.79 17.69 -7.10
N ASP A 183 4.38 16.46 -6.87
CA ASP A 183 4.96 15.61 -5.84
C ASP A 183 6.46 15.39 -6.07
N ARG A 184 7.23 15.50 -4.99
CA ARG A 184 8.69 15.45 -5.02
C ARG A 184 9.22 14.07 -5.40
N TRP A 185 8.59 12.99 -4.93
CA TRP A 185 9.05 11.65 -5.21
C TRP A 185 8.98 11.37 -6.70
N HIS A 186 7.85 11.69 -7.35
CA HIS A 186 7.70 11.56 -8.79
C HIS A 186 8.69 12.41 -9.58
N LEU A 187 9.00 13.63 -9.14
CA LEU A 187 10.03 14.46 -9.80
C LEU A 187 11.42 13.79 -9.75
N MET A 188 11.81 13.28 -8.57
CA MET A 188 13.11 12.62 -8.39
C MET A 188 13.19 11.29 -9.14
N GLU A 189 12.12 10.50 -9.13
CA GLU A 189 12.05 9.24 -9.87
C GLU A 189 12.18 9.48 -11.37
N ASN A 190 11.40 10.41 -11.92
CA ASN A 190 11.46 10.76 -13.34
C ASN A 190 12.84 11.29 -13.74
N ALA A 191 13.41 12.22 -12.96
CA ALA A 191 14.74 12.77 -13.24
C ALA A 191 15.83 11.69 -13.19
N SER A 192 15.77 10.81 -12.19
CA SER A 192 16.72 9.69 -12.05
C SER A 192 16.58 8.70 -13.20
N ALA A 193 15.35 8.35 -13.59
CA ALA A 193 15.10 7.45 -14.71
C ALA A 193 15.62 8.01 -16.03
N THR A 194 15.33 9.29 -16.33
CA THR A 194 15.82 9.98 -17.53
C THR A 194 17.34 10.08 -17.54
N PHE A 195 17.96 10.44 -16.40
CA PHE A 195 19.42 10.48 -16.28
C PHE A 195 20.04 9.10 -16.55
N LEU A 196 19.51 8.04 -15.93
CA LEU A 196 20.01 6.68 -16.13
C LEU A 196 19.84 6.22 -17.59
N ASP A 197 18.74 6.57 -18.25
CA ASP A 197 18.54 6.26 -19.67
C ASP A 197 19.55 7.01 -20.56
N ALA A 198 19.78 8.31 -20.31
CA ALA A 198 20.78 9.09 -21.02
C ALA A 198 22.19 8.52 -20.84
N VAL A 199 22.58 8.20 -19.60
CA VAL A 199 23.87 7.55 -19.31
C VAL A 199 23.97 6.22 -20.03
N ARG A 200 22.94 5.36 -19.97
CA ARG A 200 22.91 4.06 -20.67
C ARG A 200 23.14 4.22 -22.17
N LYS A 201 22.48 5.18 -22.82
CA LYS A 201 22.66 5.48 -24.25
C LYS A 201 24.07 5.98 -24.57
N SER A 202 24.68 6.74 -23.67
CA SER A 202 26.05 7.25 -23.82
C SER A 202 27.15 6.31 -23.31
N MET A 203 26.82 5.15 -22.73
CA MET A 203 27.80 4.24 -22.11
C MET A 203 28.90 3.78 -23.07
N ALA A 204 28.59 3.58 -24.36
CA ALA A 204 29.60 3.20 -25.35
C ALA A 204 30.66 4.30 -25.52
N ALA A 205 30.23 5.56 -25.69
CA ALA A 205 31.12 6.71 -25.80
C ALA A 205 31.90 6.96 -24.50
N ILE A 206 31.23 6.82 -23.34
CA ILE A 206 31.86 6.96 -22.02
C ILE A 206 32.96 5.89 -21.85
N ARG A 207 32.70 4.63 -22.22
CA ARG A 207 33.70 3.55 -22.14
C ARG A 207 34.91 3.81 -23.03
N VAL A 208 34.70 4.31 -24.24
CA VAL A 208 35.79 4.70 -25.15
C VAL A 208 36.61 5.84 -24.54
N ALA A 209 35.97 6.90 -24.04
CA ALA A 209 36.64 8.08 -23.48
C ALA A 209 37.42 7.77 -22.18
N VAL A 210 36.92 6.87 -21.35
CA VAL A 210 37.56 6.48 -20.07
C VAL A 210 38.67 5.42 -20.28
N GLY A 211 38.91 4.96 -21.51
CA GLY A 211 39.84 3.86 -21.79
C GLY A 211 39.36 2.51 -21.25
N ALA A 212 38.11 2.43 -20.81
CA ALA A 212 37.44 1.22 -20.30
C ALA A 212 36.67 0.51 -21.43
N ALA A 213 37.20 0.54 -22.66
CA ALA A 213 36.64 -0.19 -23.79
C ALA A 213 36.67 -1.72 -23.54
N THR A 214 37.60 -2.18 -22.72
CA THR A 214 37.73 -3.56 -22.27
C THR A 214 36.92 -3.76 -20.99
N ILE A 215 35.86 -4.55 -21.08
CA ILE A 215 35.09 -4.99 -19.91
C ILE A 215 35.95 -5.96 -19.10
N ASP A 216 36.33 -5.58 -17.88
CA ASP A 216 36.94 -6.48 -16.90
C ASP A 216 35.88 -7.47 -16.38
N PRO A 217 35.92 -8.77 -16.75
CA PRO A 217 34.91 -9.74 -16.38
C PRO A 217 34.83 -9.97 -14.87
N ASP A 218 35.93 -9.73 -14.15
CA ASP A 218 36.05 -10.02 -12.72
C ASP A 218 35.36 -8.97 -11.86
N ARG A 219 35.08 -7.79 -12.43
CA ARG A 219 34.33 -6.71 -11.78
C ARG A 219 32.83 -6.74 -12.05
N LEU A 220 32.37 -7.65 -12.90
CA LEU A 220 30.95 -7.78 -13.23
C LEU A 220 30.18 -8.46 -12.09
N THR A 221 29.02 -7.91 -11.74
CA THR A 221 28.04 -8.63 -10.93
C THR A 221 27.54 -9.88 -11.66
N CYS A 222 26.96 -10.83 -10.93
CA CYS A 222 26.45 -12.07 -11.51
C CYS A 222 25.48 -11.82 -12.69
N ALA A 223 24.58 -10.83 -12.57
CA ALA A 223 23.63 -10.47 -13.61
C ALA A 223 24.32 -9.83 -14.85
N GLU A 224 25.31 -8.96 -14.64
CA GLU A 224 26.06 -8.34 -15.73
C GLU A 224 26.96 -9.36 -16.46
N ARG A 225 27.50 -10.34 -15.74
CA ARG A 225 28.31 -11.43 -16.31
C ARG A 225 27.47 -12.30 -17.27
N LEU A 226 26.25 -12.67 -16.86
CA LEU A 226 25.28 -13.36 -17.72
C LEU A 226 24.96 -12.57 -19.00
N GLN A 227 24.77 -11.25 -18.89
CA GLN A 227 24.52 -10.38 -20.05
C GLN A 227 25.75 -10.29 -20.97
N TYR A 228 26.95 -10.18 -20.39
CA TYR A 228 28.20 -10.08 -21.13
C TYR A 228 28.54 -11.38 -21.87
N GLU A 229 28.38 -12.54 -21.22
CA GLU A 229 28.52 -13.85 -21.88
C GLU A 229 27.51 -14.02 -23.01
N GLY A 230 26.25 -13.60 -22.80
CA GLY A 230 25.24 -13.59 -23.84
C GLY A 230 25.63 -12.70 -25.03
N TYR A 231 26.18 -11.51 -24.78
CA TYR A 231 26.72 -10.63 -25.82
C TYR A 231 27.88 -11.29 -26.59
N ARG A 232 28.84 -11.90 -25.90
CA ARG A 232 29.97 -12.61 -26.54
C ARG A 232 29.50 -13.74 -27.44
N ARG A 233 28.52 -14.54 -27.00
CA ARG A 233 27.93 -15.62 -27.82
C ARG A 233 27.28 -15.04 -29.08
N ARG A 234 26.46 -13.98 -28.96
CA ARG A 234 25.86 -13.30 -30.12
C ARG A 234 26.90 -12.76 -31.10
N MET A 235 28.01 -12.22 -30.59
CA MET A 235 29.07 -11.68 -31.44
C MET A 235 29.81 -12.76 -32.21
N ALA A 236 30.20 -13.85 -31.54
CA ALA A 236 30.82 -15.01 -32.20
C ALA A 236 29.89 -15.62 -33.25
N THR A 237 28.59 -15.69 -32.96
CA THR A 237 27.58 -16.12 -33.93
C THR A 237 27.50 -15.19 -35.15
N ALA A 238 27.45 -13.87 -34.93
CA ALA A 238 27.40 -12.90 -36.02
C ALA A 238 28.65 -12.94 -36.89
N GLU A 239 29.83 -13.10 -36.28
CA GLU A 239 31.11 -13.21 -36.99
C GLU A 239 31.20 -14.49 -37.83
N ALA A 240 30.72 -15.63 -37.30
CA ALA A 240 30.63 -16.87 -38.06
C ALA A 240 29.69 -16.74 -39.28
N ILE A 241 28.53 -16.08 -39.11
CA ILE A 241 27.60 -15.79 -40.20
C ILE A 241 28.28 -14.91 -41.26
N LEU A 242 28.92 -13.82 -40.86
CA LEU A 242 29.60 -12.89 -41.76
C LEU A 242 30.74 -13.57 -42.52
N THR A 243 31.48 -14.46 -41.87
CA THR A 243 32.56 -15.24 -42.50
C THR A 243 32.02 -16.16 -43.59
N LEU A 244 30.97 -16.93 -43.28
CA LEU A 244 30.33 -17.83 -44.25
C LEU A 244 29.67 -17.04 -45.40
N SER A 245 29.08 -15.88 -45.09
CA SER A 245 28.51 -14.98 -46.11
C SER A 245 29.58 -14.41 -47.04
N ARG A 246 30.74 -14.00 -46.51
CA ARG A 246 31.89 -13.54 -47.32
C ARG A 246 32.48 -14.63 -48.21
N GLN A 247 32.33 -15.90 -47.82
CA GLN A 247 32.68 -17.06 -48.65
C GLN A 247 31.64 -17.37 -49.75
N GLY A 248 30.60 -16.54 -49.89
CA GLY A 248 29.59 -16.66 -50.93
C GLY A 248 28.54 -17.75 -50.67
N LEU A 249 28.45 -18.29 -49.45
CA LEU A 249 27.49 -19.33 -49.14
C LEU A 249 26.05 -18.77 -49.11
N PRO A 250 25.08 -19.48 -49.72
CA PRO A 250 23.69 -19.06 -49.69
C PRO A 250 23.13 -19.14 -48.26
N ILE A 251 22.21 -18.22 -47.91
CA ILE A 251 21.66 -18.06 -46.55
C ILE A 251 21.14 -19.37 -45.94
N ARG A 252 20.47 -20.21 -46.74
CA ARG A 252 19.98 -21.54 -46.29
C ARG A 252 21.10 -22.45 -45.82
N GLN A 253 22.28 -22.37 -46.44
CA GLN A 253 23.44 -23.18 -46.09
C GLN A 253 24.14 -22.63 -44.83
N ILE A 254 24.22 -21.31 -44.67
CA ILE A 254 24.71 -20.66 -43.45
C ILE A 254 23.86 -21.06 -42.23
N VAL A 255 22.53 -21.01 -42.37
CA VAL A 255 21.56 -21.45 -41.35
C VAL A 255 21.78 -22.91 -40.96
N ARG A 256 21.99 -23.80 -41.95
CA ARG A 256 22.25 -25.23 -41.72
C ARG A 256 23.58 -25.48 -41.01
N THR A 257 24.63 -24.75 -41.36
CA THR A 257 25.97 -24.91 -40.78
C THR A 257 26.08 -24.31 -39.38
N THR A 258 25.38 -23.21 -39.11
CA THR A 258 25.41 -22.54 -37.79
C THR A 258 24.36 -23.08 -36.82
N GLY A 259 23.37 -23.85 -37.29
CA GLY A 259 22.30 -24.42 -36.47
C GLY A 259 21.29 -23.39 -35.95
N LEU A 260 21.34 -22.16 -36.46
CA LEU A 260 20.49 -21.04 -36.04
C LEU A 260 19.17 -21.10 -36.81
N ARG A 261 18.04 -21.12 -36.11
CA ARG A 261 16.74 -21.04 -36.77
C ARG A 261 16.61 -19.68 -37.46
N SER A 262 16.26 -19.67 -38.75
CA SER A 262 15.79 -18.44 -39.39
C SER A 262 14.60 -17.93 -38.57
N ALA A 263 14.66 -16.68 -38.12
CA ALA A 263 13.45 -16.01 -37.67
C ALA A 263 12.45 -16.01 -38.84
N ASP A 264 11.22 -16.35 -38.54
CA ASP A 264 10.15 -16.62 -39.50
C ASP A 264 9.90 -15.47 -40.48
N GLY A 265 9.37 -15.85 -41.65
CA GLY A 265 9.32 -15.05 -42.87
C GLY A 265 8.63 -13.69 -42.76
N VAL A 266 9.31 -12.67 -43.27
CA VAL A 266 8.65 -11.51 -43.86
C VAL A 266 8.21 -11.93 -45.26
N SER A 267 6.93 -12.27 -45.37
CA SER A 267 6.22 -12.40 -46.65
C SER A 267 6.27 -11.07 -47.38
N GLY A 268 6.72 -11.10 -48.64
CA GLY A 268 6.54 -9.98 -49.55
C GLY A 268 5.06 -9.65 -49.75
N ARG A 269 4.77 -8.35 -49.79
CA ARG A 269 4.20 -7.74 -50.98
C ARG A 269 5.18 -6.67 -51.45
#